data_AF-A0A938YW36-F1
#
_entry.id   AF-A0A938YW36-F1
#
_cell.length_a   1.000
_cell.length_b   1.000
_cell.length_c   1.000
_cell.angle_alpha   90.00
_cell.angle_beta   90.00
_cell.angle_gamma   90.00
#
_symmetry.space_group_name_H-M   'P 1'
#
loop_
_entity.id
_entity.type
_entity.pdbx_description
1 polymer ?
#
loop_
_entity_poly.entity_id
_entity_poly.type
_entity_poly.pdbx_seq_one_letter_code
_entity_poly.pdbx_strand_id
1 'polypeptide(L)'
;MIIPSIDLMNGKIVQLRQGKEKMLELKGKPAEFAETLSALPAVQIIDLDAALGRGGNSEMVDEICKVVNARVGGGIRSMEKAMEILDAGAKKVIIGSRAKPEFLQSLAKEFGRGCLHCSS
;
A
#
# COMPACT_ATOMS: atom_id res chain seq x y z
N MET A 1 18.55 -2.57 -0.54
CA MET A 1 17.82 -1.29 -0.61
C MET A 1 16.81 -1.28 0.53
N ILE A 2 16.82 -0.25 1.36
CA ILE A 2 15.84 -0.08 2.44
C ILE A 2 14.67 0.68 1.84
N ILE A 3 13.45 0.13 1.93
CA ILE A 3 12.23 0.79 1.48
C ILE A 3 11.46 1.19 2.75
N PRO A 4 11.18 2.48 2.99
CA PRO A 4 10.36 2.88 4.12
C PRO A 4 8.92 2.40 3.93
N SER A 5 8.29 1.97 5.01
CA SER A 5 6.88 1.58 5.04
C SER A 5 6.04 2.57 5.85
N ILE A 6 4.90 2.95 5.29
CA ILE A 6 3.86 3.76 5.91
C ILE A 6 2.68 2.83 6.15
N ASP A 7 2.22 2.73 7.39
CA ASP A 7 1.01 1.97 7.71
C ASP A 7 -0.17 2.94 7.85
N LEU A 8 -1.32 2.59 7.28
CA LEU A 8 -2.56 3.37 7.39
C LEU A 8 -3.55 2.63 8.28
N MET A 9 -4.06 3.30 9.31
CA MET A 9 -5.04 2.73 10.24
C MET A 9 -5.94 3.80 10.85
N ASN A 10 -7.25 3.55 10.89
CA ASN A 10 -8.29 4.46 11.36
C ASN A 10 -8.19 5.87 10.74
N GLY A 11 -7.96 5.95 9.43
CA GLY A 11 -7.90 7.26 8.78
C GLY A 11 -6.60 8.04 9.04
N LYS A 12 -5.56 7.39 9.55
CA LYS A 12 -4.31 8.04 9.98
C LYS A 12 -3.08 7.26 9.54
N ILE A 13 -1.97 7.97 9.38
CA ILE A 13 -0.66 7.36 9.25
C ILE A 13 -0.19 6.91 10.63
N VAL A 14 0.14 5.62 10.73
CA VAL A 14 0.67 5.00 11.94
C VAL A 14 2.03 4.37 11.67
N GLN A 15 2.86 4.33 12.70
CA GLN A 15 4.11 3.56 12.66
C GLN A 15 4.02 2.42 13.67
N LEU A 16 4.12 1.17 13.18
CA LEU A 16 4.16 -0.01 14.03
C LEU A 16 5.59 -0.37 14.44
N ARG A 17 5.81 -0.63 15.73
CA ARG A 17 7.03 -1.31 16.21
C ARG A 17 6.85 -2.81 16.07
N GLN A 18 7.76 -3.48 15.35
CA GLN A 18 7.74 -4.94 15.15
C GLN A 18 6.39 -5.49 14.65
N GLY A 19 5.63 -4.69 13.90
CA GLY A 19 4.33 -5.08 13.35
C GLY A 19 3.21 -5.31 14.36
N LYS A 20 3.36 -4.89 15.63
CA LYS A 20 2.35 -5.14 16.69
C LYS A 20 2.00 -3.93 17.53
N GLU A 21 2.95 -3.08 17.89
CA GLU A 21 2.69 -1.94 18.77
C GLU A 21 2.56 -0.65 17.97
N LYS A 22 1.37 -0.01 18.04
CA LYS A 22 1.12 1.31 17.49
C LYS A 22 1.92 2.34 18.29
N MET A 23 3.01 2.83 17.72
CA MET A 23 3.94 3.70 18.43
C MET A 23 3.53 5.17 18.29
N LEU A 24 3.18 5.60 17.08
CA LEU A 24 2.97 7.00 16.76
C LEU A 24 1.83 7.16 15.77
N GLU A 25 0.91 8.08 16.07
CA GLU A 25 -0.02 8.65 15.10
C GLU A 25 0.59 9.95 14.58
N LEU A 26 0.86 10.00 13.29
CA LEU A 26 1.31 11.25 12.67
C LEU A 26 0.09 12.16 12.48
N LYS A 27 0.16 13.36 13.06
CA LYS A 27 -0.82 14.43 12.85
C LYS A 27 -0.37 15.26 11.65
N GLY A 28 -1.22 15.38 10.63
CA GLY A 28 -0.92 16.12 9.41
C GLY A 28 -1.64 15.54 8.20
N LYS A 29 -1.52 16.19 7.04
CA LYS A 29 -2.08 15.63 5.81
C LYS A 29 -1.18 14.50 5.28
N PRO A 30 -1.73 13.40 4.77
CA PRO A 30 -0.96 12.30 4.21
C PRO A 30 0.02 12.74 3.11
N ALA A 31 -0.43 13.65 2.24
CA ALA A 31 0.39 14.24 1.19
C ALA A 31 1.62 14.99 1.73
N GLU A 32 1.48 15.79 2.79
CA GLU A 32 2.62 16.53 3.40
C GLU A 32 3.67 15.56 3.95
N PHE A 33 3.25 14.47 4.58
CA PHE A 33 4.18 13.43 5.03
C PHE A 33 4.84 12.73 3.83
N ALA A 34 4.07 12.44 2.79
CA ALA A 34 4.58 11.83 1.56
C ALA A 34 5.64 12.69 0.87
N GLU A 35 5.51 14.02 0.90
CA GLU A 35 6.50 14.94 0.34
C GLU A 35 7.89 14.76 0.97
N THR A 36 7.94 14.48 2.27
CA THR A 36 9.22 14.20 2.97
C THR A 36 9.93 12.95 2.45
N LEU A 37 9.19 12.05 1.78
CA LEU A 37 9.66 10.79 1.23
C LEU A 37 9.79 10.82 -0.30
N SER A 38 9.46 11.93 -0.95
CA SER A 38 9.47 12.08 -2.41
C SER A 38 10.84 11.89 -3.05
N ALA A 39 11.92 12.20 -2.32
CA ALA A 39 13.30 11.99 -2.77
C ALA A 39 13.71 10.50 -2.78
N LEU A 40 12.90 9.61 -2.20
CA LEU A 40 13.21 8.19 -2.11
C LEU A 40 12.76 7.44 -3.37
N PRO A 41 13.50 6.40 -3.79
CA PRO A 41 13.21 5.69 -5.03
C PRO A 41 11.89 4.91 -4.98
N ALA A 42 11.47 4.49 -3.79
CA ALA A 42 10.21 3.81 -3.57
C ALA A 42 9.76 3.98 -2.12
N VAL A 43 8.45 4.04 -1.92
CA VAL A 43 7.80 4.05 -0.61
C VAL A 43 6.77 2.92 -0.57
N GLN A 44 6.71 2.20 0.53
CA GLN A 44 5.72 1.15 0.75
C GLN A 44 4.57 1.69 1.59
N ILE A 45 3.33 1.44 1.19
CA ILE A 45 2.12 1.84 1.92
C ILE A 45 1.33 0.59 2.22
N ILE A 46 0.97 0.37 3.48
CA ILE A 46 0.16 -0.78 3.90
C ILE A 46 -1.14 -0.26 4.53
N ASP A 47 -2.26 -0.50 3.85
CA ASP A 47 -3.59 -0.23 4.40
C ASP A 47 -4.00 -1.36 5.34
N LEU A 48 -3.84 -1.12 6.64
CA LEU A 48 -4.17 -2.09 7.68
C LEU A 48 -5.68 -2.25 7.86
N ASP A 49 -6.46 -1.19 7.65
CA ASP A 49 -7.92 -1.28 7.74
C ASP A 49 -8.47 -2.18 6.62
N ALA A 50 -7.95 -2.02 5.40
CA ALA A 50 -8.25 -2.94 4.30
C ALA A 50 -7.77 -4.36 4.57
N ALA A 51 -6.57 -4.53 5.15
CA ALA A 51 -6.06 -5.84 5.52
C ALA A 51 -6.93 -6.56 6.56
N LEU A 52 -7.48 -5.82 7.52
CA LEU A 52 -8.37 -6.30 8.57
C LEU A 52 -9.84 -6.41 8.12
N GLY A 53 -10.19 -5.90 6.93
CA GLY A 53 -11.56 -5.93 6.41
C GLY A 53 -12.50 -4.93 7.09
N ARG A 54 -11.98 -3.83 7.63
CA ARG A 54 -12.74 -2.80 8.36
C ARG A 54 -13.03 -1.54 7.54
N GLY A 55 -13.00 -1.67 6.21
CA GLY A 55 -13.03 -0.54 5.28
C GLY A 55 -11.68 -0.38 4.59
N GLY A 56 -11.31 0.84 4.22
CA GLY A 56 -10.01 1.12 3.63
C GLY A 56 -9.76 2.62 3.55
N ASN A 57 -8.51 2.96 3.26
CA ASN A 57 -7.98 4.31 3.27
C ASN A 57 -7.70 4.79 1.84
N SER A 58 -8.61 4.50 0.91
CA SER A 58 -8.36 4.63 -0.53
C SER A 58 -8.08 6.08 -0.97
N GLU A 59 -8.76 7.06 -0.37
CA GLU A 59 -8.48 8.49 -0.62
C GLU A 59 -7.06 8.89 -0.19
N MET A 60 -6.60 8.45 0.98
CA MET A 60 -5.24 8.73 1.43
C MET A 60 -4.18 8.02 0.59
N VAL A 61 -4.47 6.79 0.16
CA VAL A 61 -3.59 6.06 -0.75
C VAL A 61 -3.44 6.84 -2.05
N ASP A 62 -4.54 7.33 -2.63
CA ASP A 62 -4.54 8.15 -3.84
C ASP A 62 -3.73 9.45 -3.66
N GLU A 63 -3.93 10.17 -2.55
CA GLU A 63 -3.15 11.37 -2.23
C GLU A 63 -1.64 11.09 -2.14
N ILE A 64 -1.24 10.01 -1.46
CA ILE A 64 0.18 9.67 -1.29
C ILE A 64 0.77 9.20 -2.64
N CYS A 65 0.05 8.39 -3.42
CA CYS A 65 0.53 7.87 -4.70
C CYS A 65 0.79 8.96 -5.74
N LYS A 66 0.13 10.12 -5.62
CA LYS A 66 0.40 11.30 -6.47
C LYS A 66 1.74 11.99 -6.16
N VAL A 67 2.28 11.79 -4.95
CA VAL A 67 3.48 12.48 -4.47
C VAL A 67 4.72 11.60 -4.56
N VAL A 68 4.58 10.29 -4.35
CA VAL A 68 5.72 9.36 -4.28
C VAL A 68 5.55 8.13 -5.16
N ASN A 69 6.67 7.49 -5.51
CA ASN A 69 6.67 6.18 -6.14
C ASN A 69 6.23 5.09 -5.15
N ALA A 70 4.91 4.94 -4.99
CA ALA A 70 4.31 4.08 -4.01
C ALA A 70 4.19 2.62 -4.47
N ARG A 71 4.40 1.69 -3.53
CA ARG A 71 3.97 0.30 -3.61
C ARG A 71 2.94 0.07 -2.53
N VAL A 72 1.75 -0.34 -2.90
CA VAL A 72 0.60 -0.34 -1.99
C VAL A 72 0.15 -1.75 -1.70
N GLY A 73 0.04 -2.09 -0.43
CA GLY A 73 -0.55 -3.33 0.08
C GLY A 73 -1.71 -3.05 1.01
N GLY A 74 -2.45 -4.10 1.35
CA GLY A 74 -3.56 -4.02 2.29
C GLY A 74 -4.86 -4.60 1.71
N GLY A 75 -5.27 -5.76 2.21
CA GLY A 75 -6.59 -6.32 1.90
C GLY A 75 -6.84 -6.72 0.44
N ILE A 76 -5.81 -6.74 -0.43
CA ILE A 76 -5.97 -7.02 -1.86
C ILE A 76 -6.34 -8.50 -2.07
N ARG A 77 -7.64 -8.77 -2.14
CA ARG A 77 -8.21 -10.12 -2.27
C ARG A 77 -8.96 -10.34 -3.59
N SER A 78 -9.11 -9.30 -4.40
CA SER A 78 -9.83 -9.32 -5.67
C SER A 78 -9.07 -8.53 -6.74
N MET A 79 -9.44 -8.75 -8.01
CA MET A 79 -8.83 -8.06 -9.15
C MET A 79 -9.24 -6.59 -9.17
N GLU A 80 -10.49 -6.29 -8.82
CA GLU A 80 -11.03 -4.94 -8.76
C GLU A 80 -10.23 -4.10 -7.77
N LYS A 81 -9.92 -4.65 -6.58
CA LYS A 81 -9.14 -3.90 -5.60
C LYS A 81 -7.70 -3.63 -6.05
N ALA A 82 -7.10 -4.58 -6.76
CA ALA A 82 -5.78 -4.36 -7.34
C ALA A 82 -5.82 -3.27 -8.42
N MET A 83 -6.86 -3.26 -9.26
CA MET A 83 -7.08 -2.25 -10.29
C MET A 83 -7.25 -0.86 -9.69
N GLU A 84 -8.15 -0.70 -8.70
CA GLU A 84 -8.38 0.58 -8.00
C GLU A 84 -7.06 1.19 -7.48
N ILE A 85 -6.19 0.36 -6.91
CA ILE A 85 -4.92 0.81 -6.34
C ILE A 85 -3.92 1.22 -7.42
N LEU A 86 -3.87 0.47 -8.52
CA LEU A 86 -3.00 0.81 -9.66
C LEU A 86 -3.49 2.09 -10.35
N ASP A 87 -4.80 2.26 -10.51
CA ASP A 87 -5.42 3.45 -11.09
C ASP A 87 -5.23 4.69 -10.21
N ALA A 88 -5.15 4.52 -8.88
CA ALA A 88 -4.76 5.56 -7.93
C ALA A 88 -3.29 6.02 -8.07
N GLY A 89 -2.50 5.40 -8.97
CA GLY A 89 -1.13 5.79 -9.28
C GLY A 89 -0.05 4.91 -8.61
N ALA A 90 -0.43 3.84 -7.92
CA ALA A 90 0.55 2.92 -7.34
C ALA A 90 1.40 2.27 -8.43
N LYS A 91 2.73 2.25 -8.26
CA LYS A 91 3.64 1.58 -9.19
C LYS A 91 3.55 0.07 -9.09
N LYS A 92 3.25 -0.44 -7.90
CA LYS A 92 3.06 -1.87 -7.65
C LYS A 92 2.01 -2.11 -6.57
N VAL A 93 1.30 -3.22 -6.70
CA VAL A 93 0.47 -3.76 -5.62
C VAL A 93 1.20 -4.87 -4.87
N ILE A 94 1.05 -4.87 -3.55
CA ILE A 94 1.66 -5.84 -2.65
C ILE A 94 0.59 -6.86 -2.24
N ILE A 95 0.79 -8.10 -2.67
CA ILE A 95 -0.11 -9.21 -2.37
C ILE A 95 0.49 -10.04 -1.24
N GLY A 96 -0.19 -10.02 -0.08
CA GLY A 96 0.17 -10.80 1.10
C GLY A 96 -0.72 -12.04 1.25
N SER A 97 -1.73 -11.96 2.12
CA SER A 97 -2.61 -13.10 2.50
C SER A 97 -3.26 -13.90 1.34
N ARG A 98 -3.37 -13.31 0.14
CA ARG A 98 -3.94 -13.96 -1.05
C ARG A 98 -2.89 -14.29 -2.11
N ALA A 99 -1.60 -14.33 -1.77
CA ALA A 99 -0.48 -14.64 -2.66
C ALA A 99 -0.44 -16.13 -3.07
N LYS A 100 -1.56 -16.65 -3.58
CA LYS A 100 -1.67 -17.98 -4.16
C LYS A 100 -1.23 -17.94 -5.63
N PRO A 101 -0.55 -18.98 -6.14
CA PRO A 101 -0.05 -19.00 -7.51
C PRO A 101 -1.12 -18.68 -8.56
N GLU A 102 -2.36 -19.14 -8.38
CA GLU A 102 -3.44 -18.93 -9.34
C GLU A 102 -3.86 -17.46 -9.38
N PHE A 103 -4.00 -16.83 -8.21
CA PHE A 103 -4.38 -15.43 -8.10
C PHE A 103 -3.28 -14.50 -8.63
N LEU A 104 -2.02 -14.79 -8.29
CA LEU A 104 -0.87 -14.04 -8.80
C LEU A 104 -0.74 -14.17 -10.31
N GLN A 105 -1.03 -15.33 -10.88
CA GLN A 105 -1.03 -15.52 -12.34
C GLN A 105 -2.14 -14.70 -13.01
N SER A 106 -3.35 -14.69 -12.46
CA SER A 106 -4.45 -13.86 -12.98
C SER A 106 -4.09 -12.37 -12.95
N LEU A 107 -3.56 -11.89 -11.82
CA LEU A 107 -3.07 -10.52 -11.70
C LEU A 107 -1.94 -10.21 -12.70
N ALA A 108 -1.01 -11.15 -12.88
CA ALA A 108 0.13 -10.95 -13.78
C ALA A 108 -0.29 -10.93 -15.25
N LYS A 109 -1.35 -11.66 -15.59
CA LYS A 109 -1.92 -11.69 -16.93
C LYS A 109 -2.67 -10.39 -17.25
N GLU A 110 -3.38 -9.83 -16.27
CA GLU A 110 -4.17 -8.61 -16.43
C GLU A 110 -3.30 -7.34 -16.40
N PHE A 111 -2.44 -7.21 -15.38
CA PHE A 111 -1.70 -5.96 -15.10
C PHE A 111 -0.21 -6.02 -15.48
N GLY A 112 0.29 -7.20 -15.86
CA GLY A 112 1.71 -7.44 -16.10
C GLY A 112 2.52 -7.68 -14.82
N ARG A 113 3.57 -8.50 -14.94
CA ARG A 113 4.44 -8.87 -13.78
C ARG A 113 5.15 -7.69 -13.13
N GLY A 114 5.39 -6.61 -13.87
CA GLY A 114 6.08 -5.42 -13.36
C GLY A 114 5.33 -4.72 -12.23
N CYS A 115 4.00 -4.83 -12.23
CA CYS A 115 3.07 -4.17 -11.31
C CYS A 115 2.82 -4.96 -10.02
N LEU A 116 3.41 -6.15 -9.86
CA LEU A 116 3.16 -7.04 -8.72
C LEU A 116 4.38 -7.15 -7.82
N HIS A 117 4.14 -7.16 -6.51
CA HIS A 117 5.11 -7.52 -5.48
C HIS A 117 4.50 -8.56 -4.54
N CYS A 118 5.17 -9.70 -4.38
CA CYS A 118 4.78 -10.73 -3.43
C CYS A 118 5.55 -10.49 -2.12
N SER A 119 4.83 -10.28 -1.01
CA SER A 119 5.44 -10.26 0.33
C SER A 119 5.43 -11.69 0.87
N SER A 120 6.35 -12.52 0.38
CA SER A 120 6.57 -13.90 0.88
C SER A 120 7.66 -13.92 1.94
#